data_AF-A0A7V4CT96-F1
#
_entry.id   AF-A0A7V4CT96-F1
#
_cell.length_a   1.000
_cell.length_b   1.000
_cell.length_c   1.000
_cell.angle_alpha   90.00
_cell.angle_beta   90.00
_cell.angle_gamma   90.00
#
_symmetry.space_group_name_H-M   'P 1'
#
loop_
_entity.id
_entity.type
_entity.pdbx_description
1 polymer ?
#
loop_
_entity_poly.entity_id
_entity_poly.type
_entity_poly.pdbx_seq_one_letter_code
_entity_poly.pdbx_strand_id
1 'polypeptide(L)'
;MKKLISFSILFSFILFLSSSSLTAQSKLGVVGKTFTKGEANILFGKVMGSIKVAKDDIEKALEKAGDYVLFAIKDNRVLVLNEKKLSLTEKGYSLAKDEVAYLLSTEVVKGFLEKTNGKYITFELRYNSPKTNPKSGQYSTSAVQSGDIIFTITGDNETLEMSLPCPPICGE
;
A
#
# COMPACT_ATOMS: atom_id res chain seq x y z
N MET A 1 40.20 -40.35 17.54
CA MET A 1 39.70 -39.97 16.20
C MET A 1 38.18 -39.93 16.10
N LYS A 2 37.42 -40.95 16.55
CA LYS A 2 35.93 -40.94 16.51
C LYS A 2 35.27 -39.73 17.21
N LYS A 3 35.82 -39.24 18.33
CA LYS A 3 35.30 -38.05 19.05
C LYS A 3 35.53 -36.71 18.31
N LEU A 4 36.60 -36.60 17.51
CA LEU A 4 36.92 -35.41 16.71
C LEU A 4 36.04 -35.31 15.44
N ILE A 5 35.70 -36.46 14.86
CA ILE A 5 34.76 -36.55 13.72
C ILE A 5 33.34 -36.18 14.17
N SER A 6 32.91 -36.64 15.37
CA SER A 6 31.62 -36.29 15.96
C SER A 6 31.46 -34.77 16.18
N PHE A 7 32.50 -34.08 16.65
CA PHE A 7 32.48 -32.63 16.84
C PHE A 7 32.37 -31.84 15.53
N SER A 8 33.01 -32.32 14.46
CA SER A 8 32.94 -31.66 13.14
C SER A 8 31.56 -31.78 12.48
N ILE A 9 30.88 -32.92 12.68
CA ILE A 9 29.52 -33.15 12.18
C ILE A 9 28.51 -32.29 12.97
N LEU A 10 28.68 -32.18 14.30
CA LEU A 10 27.81 -31.36 15.14
C LEU A 10 27.95 -29.85 14.82
N PHE A 11 29.18 -29.37 14.57
CA PHE A 11 29.43 -27.98 14.21
C PHE A 11 28.84 -27.60 12.84
N SER A 12 28.87 -28.53 11.88
CA SER A 12 28.26 -28.36 10.55
C SER A 12 26.73 -28.31 10.63
N PHE A 13 26.11 -29.05 11.56
CA PHE A 13 24.66 -29.03 11.77
C PHE A 13 24.16 -27.72 12.40
N ILE A 14 24.96 -27.12 13.30
CA ILE A 14 24.65 -25.82 13.93
C ILE A 14 24.73 -24.67 12.90
N LEU A 15 25.71 -24.69 12.00
CA LEU A 15 25.82 -23.71 10.90
C LEU A 15 24.69 -23.84 9.87
N PHE A 16 24.16 -25.05 9.68
CA PHE A 16 23.00 -25.28 8.81
C PHE A 16 21.69 -24.73 9.43
N LEU A 17 21.55 -24.77 10.75
CA LEU A 17 20.38 -24.26 11.48
C LEU A 17 20.36 -22.73 11.61
N SER A 18 21.52 -22.05 11.57
CA SER A 18 21.59 -20.59 11.62
C SER A 18 21.31 -19.88 10.28
N SER A 19 20.99 -20.63 9.22
CA SER A 19 20.62 -20.08 7.90
C SER A 19 19.14 -19.68 7.82
N SER A 20 18.37 -19.83 8.90
CA SER A 20 16.96 -19.45 8.92
C SER A 20 16.79 -17.93 9.01
N SER A 21 16.62 -17.34 7.82
CA SER A 21 15.81 -16.15 7.56
C SER A 21 16.35 -14.83 8.09
N LEU A 22 17.22 -14.17 7.31
CA LEU A 22 17.16 -12.71 7.22
C LEU A 22 15.81 -12.36 6.55
N THR A 23 14.74 -12.27 7.33
CA THR A 23 13.61 -11.45 6.88
C THR A 23 14.12 -10.02 6.95
N ALA A 24 14.40 -9.42 5.80
CA ALA A 24 14.60 -7.98 5.71
C ALA A 24 13.30 -7.32 6.19
N GLN A 25 13.23 -7.02 7.49
CA GLN A 25 12.11 -6.29 8.05
C GLN A 25 12.20 -4.88 7.49
N SER A 26 11.22 -4.51 6.69
CA SER A 26 11.13 -3.21 6.03
C SER A 26 11.21 -2.07 7.07
N LYS A 27 11.74 -0.91 6.66
CA LYS A 27 12.11 0.20 7.58
C LYS A 27 10.99 0.64 8.54
N LEU A 28 9.73 0.55 8.09
CA LEU A 28 8.53 0.94 8.82
C LEU A 28 7.70 -0.27 9.29
N GLY A 29 8.18 -1.50 9.07
CA GLY A 29 7.42 -2.73 9.23
C GLY A 29 6.32 -2.89 8.17
N VAL A 30 5.35 -3.76 8.46
CA VAL A 30 4.23 -4.05 7.55
C VAL A 30 3.16 -2.97 7.71
N VAL A 31 2.87 -2.26 6.61
CA VAL A 31 1.89 -1.17 6.54
C VAL A 31 0.72 -1.59 5.64
N GLY A 32 -0.50 -1.46 6.15
CA GLY A 32 -1.72 -1.88 5.47
C GLY A 32 -2.35 -3.13 6.07
N LYS A 33 -3.67 -3.21 5.98
CA LYS A 33 -4.50 -4.30 6.49
C LYS A 33 -5.77 -4.45 5.65
N THR A 34 -6.15 -5.69 5.36
CA THR A 34 -7.41 -6.01 4.68
C THR A 34 -8.56 -6.14 5.68
N PHE A 35 -9.72 -5.64 5.30
CA PHE A 35 -10.99 -5.71 6.00
C PHE A 35 -12.04 -6.25 5.04
N THR A 36 -13.11 -6.84 5.54
CA THR A 36 -14.30 -7.06 4.70
C THR A 36 -14.93 -5.71 4.35
N LYS A 37 -15.65 -5.64 3.23
CA LYS A 37 -16.41 -4.43 2.85
C LYS A 37 -17.35 -3.94 3.96
N GLY A 38 -18.00 -4.87 4.66
CA GLY A 38 -18.90 -4.54 5.77
C GLY A 38 -18.18 -3.84 6.92
N GLU A 39 -17.06 -4.42 7.38
CA GLU A 39 -16.22 -3.83 8.41
C GLU A 39 -15.67 -2.47 7.98
N ALA A 40 -15.18 -2.36 6.75
CA ALA A 40 -14.64 -1.10 6.23
C ALA A 40 -15.67 0.04 6.20
N ASN A 41 -16.93 -0.26 5.85
CA ASN A 41 -18.00 0.74 5.88
C ASN A 41 -18.33 1.21 7.29
N ILE A 42 -18.23 0.32 8.29
CA ILE A 42 -18.43 0.66 9.70
C ILE A 42 -17.26 1.52 10.22
N LEU A 43 -16.02 1.13 9.90
CA LEU A 43 -14.82 1.75 10.44
C LEU A 43 -14.45 3.08 9.77
N PHE A 44 -14.69 3.19 8.46
CA PHE A 44 -14.15 4.28 7.63
C PHE A 44 -15.24 5.17 7.01
N GLY A 45 -16.50 4.88 7.30
CA GLY A 45 -17.64 5.63 6.80
C GLY A 45 -17.94 5.38 5.32
N LYS A 46 -18.72 6.30 4.75
CA LYS A 46 -19.25 6.17 3.38
C LYS A 46 -18.22 6.61 2.33
N VAL A 47 -18.22 5.90 1.20
CA VAL A 47 -17.46 6.24 0.00
C VAL A 47 -17.99 7.52 -0.65
N MET A 48 -17.11 8.50 -0.84
CA MET A 48 -17.40 9.82 -1.44
C MET A 48 -16.87 9.97 -2.86
N GLY A 49 -15.82 9.24 -3.20
CA GLY A 49 -15.26 9.18 -4.55
C GLY A 49 -14.68 7.80 -4.81
N SER A 50 -14.74 7.37 -6.06
CA SER A 50 -14.23 6.09 -6.50
C SER A 50 -13.59 6.22 -7.88
N ILE A 51 -12.40 5.66 -8.04
CA ILE A 51 -11.69 5.57 -9.33
C ILE A 51 -11.36 4.11 -9.56
N LYS A 52 -11.80 3.57 -10.70
CA LYS A 52 -11.48 2.20 -11.11
C LYS A 52 -10.18 2.18 -11.90
N VAL A 53 -9.31 1.25 -11.57
CA VAL A 53 -8.04 1.02 -12.27
C VAL A 53 -7.95 -0.47 -12.62
N ALA A 54 -7.36 -0.79 -13.77
CA ALA A 54 -7.15 -2.19 -14.14
C ALA A 54 -6.19 -2.85 -13.14
N LYS A 55 -6.53 -4.07 -12.70
CA LYS A 55 -5.71 -4.84 -11.77
C LYS A 55 -4.29 -5.06 -12.33
N ASP A 56 -4.19 -5.43 -13.60
CA ASP A 56 -2.93 -5.67 -14.31
C ASP A 56 -1.98 -4.46 -14.30
N ASP A 57 -2.53 -3.23 -14.31
CA ASP A 57 -1.70 -2.01 -14.27
C ASP A 57 -1.08 -1.79 -12.89
N ILE A 58 -1.80 -2.15 -11.82
CA ILE A 58 -1.27 -2.14 -10.46
C ILE A 58 -0.21 -3.23 -10.31
N GLU A 59 -0.46 -4.45 -10.80
CA GLU A 59 0.50 -5.55 -10.73
C GLU A 59 1.83 -5.19 -11.42
N LYS A 60 1.79 -4.65 -12.64
CA LYS A 60 2.98 -4.15 -13.35
C LYS A 60 3.71 -3.03 -12.62
N ALA A 61 2.99 -2.20 -11.87
CA ALA A 61 3.63 -1.17 -11.06
C ALA A 61 4.33 -1.79 -9.84
N LEU A 62 3.72 -2.79 -9.19
CA LEU A 62 4.29 -3.48 -8.02
C LEU A 62 5.54 -4.31 -8.36
N GLU A 63 5.74 -4.70 -9.62
CA GLU A 63 7.00 -5.31 -10.10
C GLU A 63 8.19 -4.34 -10.01
N LYS A 64 7.93 -3.03 -10.02
CA LYS A 64 8.94 -1.95 -9.98
C LYS A 64 9.02 -1.26 -8.62
N ALA A 65 8.13 -1.59 -7.71
CA ALA A 65 8.10 -1.06 -6.35
C ALA A 65 9.16 -1.75 -5.47
N GLY A 66 9.62 -1.04 -4.44
CA GLY A 66 10.48 -1.61 -3.40
C GLY A 66 9.62 -2.28 -2.32
N ASP A 67 10.04 -2.14 -1.06
CA ASP A 67 9.32 -2.69 0.09
C ASP A 67 7.94 -2.03 0.28
N TYR A 68 7.82 -0.78 -0.16
CA TYR A 68 6.60 0.00 -0.12
C TYR A 68 6.22 0.54 -1.50
N VAL A 69 4.92 0.74 -1.66
CA VAL A 69 4.30 1.43 -2.78
C VAL A 69 3.45 2.57 -2.23
N LEU A 70 3.44 3.68 -2.94
CA LEU A 70 2.64 4.84 -2.57
C LEU A 70 1.55 5.05 -3.61
N PHE A 71 0.35 5.38 -3.15
CA PHE A 71 -0.78 5.72 -4.01
C PHE A 71 -1.24 7.14 -3.73
N ALA A 72 -1.54 7.89 -4.78
CA ALA A 72 -2.19 9.19 -4.65
C ALA A 72 -3.35 9.27 -5.65
N ILE A 73 -4.32 10.13 -5.38
CA ILE A 73 -5.31 10.53 -6.38
C ILE A 73 -5.01 11.97 -6.76
N LYS A 74 -4.92 12.25 -8.05
CA LYS A 74 -4.71 13.58 -8.61
C LYS A 74 -5.56 13.75 -9.85
N ASP A 75 -6.44 14.74 -9.85
CA ASP A 75 -7.28 15.08 -11.00
C ASP A 75 -8.08 13.87 -11.51
N ASN A 76 -8.70 13.13 -10.58
CA ASN A 76 -9.44 11.89 -10.84
C ASN A 76 -8.60 10.73 -11.40
N ARG A 77 -7.26 10.76 -11.25
CA ARG A 77 -6.36 9.69 -11.66
C ARG A 77 -5.63 9.13 -10.46
N VAL A 78 -5.44 7.81 -10.47
CA VAL A 78 -4.60 7.14 -9.47
C VAL A 78 -3.16 7.16 -9.95
N LEU A 79 -2.28 7.73 -9.12
CA LEU A 79 -0.84 7.67 -9.30
C LEU A 79 -0.29 6.55 -8.43
N VAL A 80 0.47 5.65 -9.04
CA VAL A 80 1.24 4.62 -8.32
C VAL A 80 2.70 5.05 -8.34
N LEU A 81 3.30 5.16 -7.17
CA LEU A 81 4.60 5.78 -6.96
C LEU A 81 5.51 4.82 -6.20
N ASN A 82 6.82 4.85 -6.47
CA ASN A 82 7.81 4.20 -5.62
C ASN A 82 8.13 5.04 -4.38
N GLU A 83 8.97 4.53 -3.48
CA GLU A 83 9.42 5.21 -2.26
C GLU A 83 10.12 6.55 -2.51
N LYS A 84 10.71 6.73 -3.70
CA LYS A 84 11.30 8.00 -4.16
C LYS A 84 10.26 8.94 -4.78
N LYS A 85 8.97 8.58 -4.72
CA LYS A 85 7.82 9.32 -5.23
C LYS A 85 7.86 9.56 -6.73
N LEU A 86 8.55 8.67 -7.44
CA LEU A 86 8.55 8.63 -8.88
C LEU A 86 7.40 7.73 -9.34
N SER A 87 6.62 8.24 -10.29
CA SER A 87 5.50 7.50 -10.88
C SER A 87 5.97 6.24 -11.60
N LEU A 88 5.30 5.13 -11.29
CA LEU A 88 5.53 3.79 -11.81
C LEU A 88 4.60 3.45 -12.99
N THR A 89 3.49 4.18 -13.13
CA THR A 89 2.49 4.00 -14.18
C THR A 89 2.59 5.06 -15.29
N GLU A 90 2.87 6.32 -14.96
CA GLU A 90 2.88 7.43 -15.91
C GLU A 90 4.14 8.30 -15.81
N LYS A 91 4.88 8.49 -16.92
CA LYS A 91 6.04 9.40 -16.92
C LYS A 91 5.60 10.85 -16.81
N GLY A 92 6.34 11.66 -16.05
CA GLY A 92 6.13 13.11 -15.95
C GLY A 92 5.12 13.56 -14.90
N TYR A 93 4.53 12.64 -14.13
CA TYR A 93 3.67 12.97 -13.00
C TYR A 93 4.48 13.09 -11.71
N SER A 94 4.31 14.22 -11.03
CA SER A 94 4.82 14.49 -9.68
C SER A 94 3.73 15.10 -8.81
N LEU A 95 3.84 14.87 -7.51
CA LEU A 95 2.94 15.47 -6.53
C LEU A 95 3.32 16.93 -6.26
N ALA A 96 2.32 17.81 -6.17
CA ALA A 96 2.45 19.18 -5.70
C ALA A 96 2.72 19.21 -4.19
N LYS A 97 3.19 20.34 -3.65
CA LYS A 97 3.64 20.48 -2.24
C LYS A 97 2.58 20.12 -1.19
N ASP A 98 1.31 20.28 -1.55
CA ASP A 98 0.15 20.05 -0.71
C ASP A 98 -0.55 18.72 -0.98
N GLU A 99 -0.10 17.94 -1.97
CA GLU A 99 -0.65 16.62 -2.29
C GLU A 99 -0.05 15.54 -1.38
N VAL A 100 -0.83 14.54 -1.00
CA VAL A 100 -0.40 13.45 -0.12
C VAL A 100 -0.51 12.12 -0.85
N ALA A 101 0.46 11.25 -0.63
CA ALA A 101 0.40 9.86 -1.03
C ALA A 101 0.22 8.94 0.18
N TYR A 102 -0.42 7.82 -0.03
CA TYR A 102 -0.73 6.82 0.98
C TYR A 102 0.20 5.63 0.80
N LEU A 103 1.03 5.41 1.81
CA LEU A 103 2.04 4.36 1.81
C LEU A 103 1.44 3.03 2.28
N LEU A 104 1.72 1.96 1.53
CA LEU A 104 1.35 0.57 1.83
C LEU A 104 2.54 -0.35 1.56
N SER A 105 2.67 -1.44 2.31
CA SER A 105 3.64 -2.49 2.04
C SER A 105 3.31 -3.20 0.74
N THR A 106 4.31 -3.33 -0.14
CA THR A 106 4.14 -3.95 -1.46
C THR A 106 3.61 -5.38 -1.35
N GLU A 107 4.07 -6.15 -0.37
CA GLU A 107 3.61 -7.52 -0.11
C GLU A 107 2.13 -7.59 0.31
N VAL A 108 1.65 -6.61 1.09
CA VAL A 108 0.23 -6.54 1.51
C VAL A 108 -0.65 -6.24 0.31
N VAL A 109 -0.23 -5.32 -0.56
CA VAL A 109 -0.97 -5.02 -1.79
C VAL A 109 -1.01 -6.25 -2.69
N LYS A 110 0.12 -6.95 -2.89
CA LYS A 110 0.16 -8.18 -3.68
C LYS A 110 -0.80 -9.24 -3.14
N GLY A 111 -0.75 -9.53 -1.84
CA GLY A 111 -1.65 -10.49 -1.20
C GLY A 111 -3.13 -10.09 -1.29
N PHE A 112 -3.44 -8.79 -1.28
CA PHE A 112 -4.80 -8.29 -1.53
C PHE A 112 -5.24 -8.49 -2.99
N LEU A 113 -4.36 -8.22 -3.96
CA LEU A 113 -4.66 -8.42 -5.38
C LEU A 113 -4.87 -9.90 -5.73
N GLU A 114 -4.09 -10.81 -5.14
CA GLU A 114 -4.23 -12.26 -5.33
C GLU A 114 -5.62 -12.78 -4.91
N LYS A 115 -6.21 -12.20 -3.86
CA LYS A 115 -7.57 -12.53 -3.39
C LYS A 115 -8.67 -11.89 -4.23
N THR A 116 -8.33 -10.88 -5.04
CA THR A 116 -9.29 -10.17 -5.88
C THR A 116 -9.35 -10.81 -7.26
N ASN A 117 -10.49 -11.39 -7.61
CA ASN A 117 -10.77 -12.01 -8.90
C ASN A 117 -11.22 -10.98 -9.97
N GLY A 118 -11.74 -9.83 -9.54
CA GLY A 118 -12.16 -8.76 -10.43
C GLY A 118 -11.03 -8.21 -11.31
N LYS A 119 -11.36 -7.86 -12.56
CA LYS A 119 -10.43 -7.20 -13.51
C LYS A 119 -10.01 -5.79 -13.08
N TYR A 120 -10.78 -5.17 -12.19
CA TYR A 120 -10.59 -3.80 -11.75
C TYR A 120 -10.52 -3.73 -10.25
N ILE A 121 -9.64 -2.88 -9.76
CA ILE A 121 -9.54 -2.47 -8.37
C ILE A 121 -10.11 -1.05 -8.25
N THR A 122 -10.82 -0.78 -7.17
CA THR A 122 -11.43 0.53 -6.94
C THR A 122 -10.66 1.27 -5.85
N PHE A 123 -10.16 2.45 -6.17
CA PHE A 123 -9.56 3.38 -5.22
C PHE A 123 -10.62 4.33 -4.72
N GLU A 124 -10.79 4.43 -3.41
CA GLU A 124 -11.90 5.13 -2.79
C GLU A 124 -11.41 6.20 -1.80
N LEU A 125 -12.06 7.35 -1.82
CA LEU A 125 -11.96 8.35 -0.76
C LEU A 125 -13.21 8.27 0.11
N ARG A 126 -13.03 8.10 1.41
CA ARG A 126 -14.09 7.99 2.42
C ARG A 126 -13.98 9.10 3.45
N TYR A 127 -15.09 9.49 4.06
CA TYR A 127 -15.12 10.48 5.15
C TYR A 127 -15.66 9.85 6.43
N ASN A 128 -14.94 10.05 7.53
CA ASN A 128 -15.40 9.65 8.87
C ASN A 128 -16.34 10.70 9.52
N SER A 129 -16.54 11.87 8.90
CA SER A 129 -17.58 12.82 9.30
C SER A 129 -17.98 13.77 8.17
N PRO A 130 -19.28 14.04 7.96
CA PRO A 130 -19.77 14.88 6.87
C PRO A 130 -19.69 16.36 7.29
N LYS A 131 -18.50 16.95 7.38
CA LYS A 131 -18.39 18.40 7.68
C LYS A 131 -18.31 19.29 6.44
N THR A 132 -18.00 18.74 5.27
CA THR A 132 -18.12 19.46 4.00
C THR A 132 -18.47 18.47 2.90
N ASN A 133 -19.52 18.77 2.11
CA ASN A 133 -19.73 18.08 0.86
C ASN A 133 -18.60 18.53 -0.09
N PRO A 134 -17.70 17.64 -0.54
CA PRO A 134 -16.75 18.03 -1.57
C PRO A 134 -17.54 18.50 -2.80
N LYS A 135 -17.10 19.60 -3.41
CA LYS A 135 -17.65 20.05 -4.70
C LYS A 135 -17.52 18.89 -5.67
N SER A 136 -18.66 18.41 -6.18
CA SER A 136 -18.74 17.26 -7.07
C SER A 136 -17.84 17.46 -8.29
N GLY A 137 -16.94 16.52 -8.56
CA GLY A 137 -16.34 16.34 -9.90
C GLY A 137 -14.81 16.20 -9.97
N GLN A 138 -14.06 16.54 -8.92
CA GLN A 138 -12.60 16.40 -8.96
C GLN A 138 -12.06 15.96 -7.59
N TYR A 139 -11.55 14.73 -7.56
CA TYR A 139 -10.94 14.11 -6.39
C TYR A 139 -9.42 14.23 -6.49
N SER A 140 -8.81 14.70 -5.40
CA SER A 140 -7.36 14.70 -5.21
C SER A 140 -7.03 14.43 -3.74
N THR A 141 -5.90 13.79 -3.47
CA THR A 141 -5.41 13.54 -2.11
C THR A 141 -4.52 14.68 -1.67
N SER A 142 -4.95 15.45 -0.67
CA SER A 142 -4.26 16.66 -0.19
C SER A 142 -4.06 16.64 1.33
N ALA A 143 -2.97 17.24 1.80
CA ALA A 143 -2.63 17.39 3.21
C ALA A 143 -3.71 18.13 4.02
N VAL A 144 -4.39 19.10 3.40
CA VAL A 144 -5.49 19.84 4.03
C VAL A 144 -6.70 18.94 4.29
N GLN A 145 -6.86 17.88 3.50
CA GLN A 145 -7.99 16.95 3.58
C GLN A 145 -7.65 15.63 4.28
N SER A 146 -6.36 15.28 4.40
CA SER A 146 -5.89 13.99 4.93
C SER A 146 -6.32 13.72 6.38
N GLY A 147 -6.67 14.73 7.17
CA GLY A 147 -7.18 14.55 8.53
C GLY A 147 -8.61 13.98 8.58
N ASP A 148 -9.41 14.22 7.54
CA ASP A 148 -10.82 13.83 7.47
C ASP A 148 -11.11 12.78 6.37
N ILE A 149 -10.16 12.60 5.44
CA ILE A 149 -10.26 11.67 4.31
C ILE A 149 -9.47 10.39 4.61
N ILE A 150 -10.16 9.26 4.45
CA ILE A 150 -9.59 7.92 4.50
C ILE A 150 -9.47 7.40 3.07
N PHE A 151 -8.30 6.88 2.73
CA PHE A 151 -7.99 6.33 1.40
C PHE A 151 -7.96 4.81 1.46
N THR A 152 -8.98 4.19 0.87
CA THR A 152 -9.13 2.72 0.81
C THR A 152 -8.92 2.20 -0.60
N ILE A 153 -8.45 0.96 -0.71
CA ILE A 153 -8.41 0.20 -1.99
C ILE A 153 -9.35 -0.99 -1.87
N THR A 154 -10.31 -1.14 -2.77
CA THR A 154 -11.39 -2.14 -2.68
C THR A 154 -11.44 -3.04 -3.90
N GLY A 155 -11.57 -4.35 -3.64
CA GLY A 155 -11.58 -5.42 -4.63
C GLY A 155 -12.56 -6.50 -4.17
N ASP A 156 -13.47 -6.93 -5.05
CA ASP A 156 -14.52 -7.91 -4.77
C ASP A 156 -15.26 -7.70 -3.44
N ASN A 157 -14.88 -8.40 -2.36
CA ASN A 157 -15.51 -8.33 -1.04
C ASN A 157 -14.57 -7.80 0.07
N GLU A 158 -13.34 -7.43 -0.29
CA GLU A 158 -12.33 -6.93 0.63
C GLU A 158 -11.99 -5.45 0.36
N THR A 159 -11.55 -4.78 1.40
CA THR A 159 -11.06 -3.40 1.40
C THR A 159 -9.73 -3.35 2.15
N LEU A 160 -8.68 -2.89 1.49
CA LEU A 160 -7.37 -2.61 2.06
C LEU A 160 -7.33 -1.17 2.59
N GLU A 161 -6.91 -1.03 3.85
CA GLU A 161 -6.84 0.24 4.62
C GLU A 161 -5.69 0.16 5.66
N MET A 162 -5.42 1.22 6.45
CA MET A 162 -4.18 1.43 7.25
C MET A 162 -2.97 1.85 6.42
N SER A 163 -3.17 2.88 5.60
CA SER A 163 -2.07 3.56 4.95
C SER A 163 -1.52 4.69 5.84
N LEU A 164 -0.21 4.94 5.74
CA LEU A 164 0.39 6.11 6.39
C LEU A 164 0.40 7.28 5.41
N PRO A 165 -0.22 8.42 5.74
CA PRO A 165 -0.17 9.59 4.88
C PRO A 165 1.27 10.12 4.83
N CYS A 166 1.81 10.21 3.62
CA CYS A 166 3.15 10.64 3.32
C CYS A 166 3.07 11.92 2.48
N PRO A 167 3.43 13.11 3.02
CA PRO A 167 3.51 14.35 2.23
C PRO A 167 4.52 14.20 1.08
N PRO A 168 4.63 15.16 0.15
CA PRO A 168 5.55 15.07 -0.99
C PRO A 168 7.01 14.94 -0.57
N ILE A 169 7.35 15.32 0.66
CA ILE A 169 8.64 15.08 1.30
C ILE A 169 8.37 14.39 2.63
N CYS A 170 8.74 13.11 2.75
CA CYS A 170 8.58 12.36 4.00
C CYS A 170 9.94 12.40 4.67
N GLY A 171 9.98 12.89 5.92
CA GLY A 171 11.22 12.93 6.68
C GLY A 171 11.84 11.54 6.70
N GLU A 172 13.11 11.45 6.33
CA GLU A 172 13.88 10.22 6.45
C GLU A 172 14.02 9.78 7.90
#